data_AF-A0A369LD24-F1
#
_entry.id   AF-A0A369LD24-F1
#
_cell.length_a   1.000
_cell.length_b   1.000
_cell.length_c   1.000
_cell.angle_alpha   90.00
_cell.angle_beta   90.00
_cell.angle_gamma   90.00
#
_symmetry.space_group_name_H-M   'P 1'
#
loop_
_entity.id
_entity.type
_entity.pdbx_description
1 polymer ?
#
loop_
_entity_poly.entity_id
_entity_poly.type
_entity_poly.pdbx_seq_one_letter_code
_entity_poly.pdbx_strand_id
1 'polypeptide(L)'
;MPDEAIERERITRIVSDGFASHGYLPVETPLLEEQSSLAMAGESAVTPFQLFDGDGRLLVVRSDLTMPIARLVATRLAHTEAPIRLRYAAPVVREQAQYMARSRQFTQLGIELIGASGADADFEVVSMAAEALNAVGVSKWRIVCGSVRPMNELLAAAGIAGSKREELLSCVHASDFVDLDAALSDVDAPENLVNAIATLPRISGGVEALNAASAALAAAGIADGGVSELRALFESAQKAGFADNLAVDFSVMNSFGYYTGLVFSVYADGVSTPLGSGGRYDEAFSRLGERDLPSAGFALSLEEIEEAVANNAEARPLRIAVPKGSLFADTVEALAAAGLDTEPLHDVGRHLIVHGRGVDYVIVRPTDAPAFVASGGADCGICGRDSLVEAGLDLVQLIDLGYGACRFVVAEPASAKGAADAAYARRGSIRVSTKYPRITQAYYDRIGVQADIVTLHGNIELGPMVGLSDRIVDITATGTTLRENDLVIVDEVLKCSARFFASPASIRCDERVRDLTAKLAASRKA
;
A
#
# COMPACT_ATOMS: atom_id res chain seq x y z
N MET A 1 22.87 18.99 -0.08
CA MET A 1 23.75 20.10 0.35
C MET A 1 24.77 19.58 1.37
N PRO A 2 25.86 20.30 1.73
CA PRO A 2 26.84 19.81 2.70
C PRO A 2 26.24 19.47 4.08
N ASP A 3 25.31 20.27 4.59
CA ASP A 3 24.68 20.03 5.91
C ASP A 3 23.87 18.72 5.92
N GLU A 4 23.02 18.51 4.91
CA GLU A 4 22.29 17.25 4.70
C GLU A 4 23.25 16.05 4.56
N ALA A 5 24.36 16.23 3.83
CA ALA A 5 25.34 15.16 3.65
C ALA A 5 26.04 14.78 4.96
N ILE A 6 26.39 15.76 5.80
CA ILE A 6 26.97 15.53 7.13
C ILE A 6 25.98 14.77 8.01
N GLU A 7 24.70 15.16 8.00
CA GLU A 7 23.68 14.48 8.81
C GLU A 7 23.44 13.05 8.32
N ARG A 8 23.35 12.85 7.00
CA ARG A 8 23.26 11.51 6.40
C ARG A 8 24.46 10.62 6.71
N GLU A 9 25.67 11.17 6.71
CA GLU A 9 26.89 10.46 7.09
C GLU A 9 26.84 10.07 8.58
N ARG A 10 26.39 10.99 9.46
CA ARG A 10 26.22 10.74 10.89
C ARG A 10 25.25 9.58 11.13
N ILE A 11 24.05 9.63 10.53
CA ILE A 11 23.02 8.59 10.65
C ILE A 11 23.56 7.26 10.14
N THR A 12 24.13 7.24 8.94
CA THR A 12 24.70 6.03 8.32
C THR A 12 25.75 5.38 9.22
N ARG A 13 26.65 6.17 9.82
CA ARG A 13 27.69 5.67 10.75
C ARG A 13 27.09 5.05 12.00
N ILE A 14 26.15 5.74 12.67
CA ILE A 14 25.50 5.25 13.89
C ILE A 14 24.83 3.89 13.65
N VAL A 15 24.03 3.79 12.59
CA VAL A 15 23.31 2.56 12.23
C VAL A 15 24.31 1.44 11.86
N SER A 16 25.30 1.76 11.03
CA SER A 16 26.35 0.83 10.60
C SER A 16 27.15 0.24 11.75
N ASP A 17 27.54 1.07 12.71
CA ASP A 17 28.32 0.67 13.87
C ASP A 17 27.49 -0.18 14.84
N GLY A 18 26.20 0.15 15.01
CA GLY A 18 25.24 -0.66 15.78
C GLY A 18 25.02 -2.05 15.17
N PHE A 19 24.96 -2.15 13.84
CA PHE A 19 24.89 -3.46 13.17
C PHE A 19 26.21 -4.24 13.33
N ALA A 20 27.35 -3.55 13.23
CA ALA A 20 28.67 -4.17 13.37
C ALA A 20 28.90 -4.75 14.78
N SER A 21 28.39 -4.11 15.84
CA SER A 21 28.52 -4.64 17.21
C SER A 21 27.76 -5.96 17.42
N HIS A 22 26.81 -6.28 16.55
CA HIS A 22 26.06 -7.54 16.53
C HIS A 22 26.63 -8.57 15.55
N GLY A 23 27.82 -8.32 15.00
CA GLY A 23 28.51 -9.26 14.11
C GLY A 23 28.05 -9.23 12.65
N TYR A 24 27.26 -8.22 12.25
CA TYR A 24 26.90 -8.05 10.84
C TYR A 24 28.07 -7.48 10.02
N LEU A 25 28.49 -8.25 9.02
CA LEU A 25 29.61 -7.92 8.15
C LEU A 25 29.16 -7.06 6.96
N PRO A 26 29.93 -6.06 6.53
CA PRO A 26 29.57 -5.24 5.37
C PRO A 26 29.56 -6.06 4.08
N VAL A 27 28.57 -5.83 3.22
CA VAL A 27 28.49 -6.41 1.88
C VAL A 27 28.21 -5.33 0.83
N GLU A 28 28.78 -5.51 -0.36
CA GLU A 28 28.53 -4.66 -1.53
C GLU A 28 28.09 -5.52 -2.71
N THR A 29 27.11 -5.02 -3.45
CA THR A 29 26.65 -5.59 -4.72
C THR A 29 26.75 -4.55 -5.83
N PRO A 30 26.83 -4.97 -7.11
CA PRO A 30 26.76 -4.05 -8.23
C PRO A 30 25.51 -3.16 -8.20
N LEU A 31 25.61 -1.95 -8.79
CA LEU A 31 24.45 -1.06 -9.00
C LEU A 31 23.56 -1.55 -10.15
N LEU A 32 24.20 -2.13 -11.18
CA LEU A 32 23.56 -2.69 -12.35
C LEU A 32 23.53 -4.20 -12.24
N GLU A 33 22.36 -4.77 -12.43
CA GLU A 33 22.11 -6.21 -12.38
C GLU A 33 21.43 -6.67 -13.67
N GLU A 34 21.58 -7.94 -14.04
CA GLU A 34 20.83 -8.54 -15.14
C GLU A 34 19.41 -8.87 -14.67
N GLN A 35 18.38 -8.46 -15.42
CA GLN A 35 17.00 -8.65 -15.00
C GLN A 35 16.65 -10.13 -14.75
N SER A 36 17.12 -11.01 -15.64
CA SER A 36 16.92 -12.47 -15.56
C SER A 36 17.47 -13.05 -14.25
N SER A 37 18.65 -12.60 -13.83
CA SER A 37 19.34 -13.08 -12.63
C SER A 37 18.62 -12.66 -11.34
N LEU A 38 18.02 -11.47 -11.32
CA LEU A 38 17.22 -11.02 -10.17
C LEU A 38 15.84 -11.68 -10.13
N ALA A 39 15.19 -11.85 -11.29
CA ALA A 39 13.88 -12.50 -11.37
C ALA A 39 13.90 -13.95 -10.85
N MET A 40 15.05 -14.63 -10.94
CA MET A 40 15.24 -15.96 -10.35
C MET A 40 15.16 -15.98 -8.82
N ALA A 41 15.53 -14.89 -8.13
CA ALA A 41 15.51 -14.85 -6.67
C ALA A 41 14.10 -14.59 -6.11
N GLY A 42 13.19 -14.04 -6.93
CA GLY A 42 11.80 -13.79 -6.60
C GLY A 42 11.21 -12.62 -7.37
N GLU A 43 9.88 -12.48 -7.31
CA GLU A 43 9.20 -11.29 -7.81
C GLU A 43 9.36 -10.14 -6.82
N SER A 44 9.88 -9.01 -7.29
CA SER A 44 9.89 -7.76 -6.53
C SER A 44 8.59 -7.01 -6.79
N ALA A 45 7.93 -6.55 -5.72
CA ALA A 45 6.77 -5.67 -5.84
C ALA A 45 7.12 -4.27 -6.39
N VAL A 46 8.41 -3.99 -6.59
CA VAL A 46 8.93 -2.70 -7.02
C VAL A 46 9.46 -2.80 -8.44
N THR A 47 8.96 -1.95 -9.33
CA THR A 47 9.45 -1.83 -10.70
C THR A 47 10.86 -1.18 -10.71
N PRO A 48 11.90 -1.89 -11.20
CA PRO A 48 13.23 -1.32 -11.32
C PRO A 48 13.35 -0.47 -12.59
N PHE A 49 14.26 0.50 -12.60
CA PHE A 49 14.63 1.18 -13.83
C PHE A 49 15.32 0.21 -14.80
N GLN A 50 14.84 0.19 -16.04
CA GLN A 50 15.37 -0.63 -17.11
C GLN A 50 16.27 0.19 -18.04
N LEU A 51 17.36 -0.42 -18.50
CA LEU A 51 18.27 0.16 -19.48
C LEU A 51 18.86 -0.94 -20.37
N PHE A 52 19.27 -0.58 -21.57
CA PHE A 52 20.02 -1.47 -22.46
C PHE A 52 21.49 -1.07 -22.47
N ASP A 53 22.38 -2.05 -22.37
CA ASP A 53 23.81 -1.82 -22.59
C ASP A 53 24.15 -1.71 -24.09
N GLY A 54 25.43 -1.47 -24.39
CA GLY A 54 25.91 -1.35 -25.78
C GLY A 54 25.77 -2.63 -26.61
N ASP A 55 25.60 -3.78 -25.96
CA ASP A 55 25.40 -5.09 -26.60
C ASP A 55 23.91 -5.45 -26.72
N GLY A 56 23.01 -4.55 -26.30
CA GLY A 56 21.56 -4.76 -26.33
C GLY A 56 21.02 -5.64 -25.20
N ARG A 57 21.80 -5.91 -24.15
CA ARG A 57 21.32 -6.65 -22.97
C ARG A 57 20.48 -5.75 -22.09
N LEU A 58 19.37 -6.30 -21.61
CA LEU A 58 18.48 -5.61 -20.67
C LEU A 58 19.07 -5.70 -19.25
N LEU A 59 19.54 -4.57 -18.75
CA LEU A 59 19.99 -4.40 -17.38
C LEU A 59 18.94 -3.66 -16.58
N VAL A 60 19.02 -3.83 -15.26
CA VAL A 60 18.22 -3.06 -14.30
C VAL A 60 19.12 -2.34 -13.32
N VAL A 61 18.73 -1.13 -12.95
CA VAL A 61 19.27 -0.48 -11.76
C VAL A 61 18.60 -1.10 -10.55
N ARG A 62 19.37 -1.59 -9.58
CA ARG A 62 18.82 -2.28 -8.40
C ARG A 62 17.77 -1.43 -7.67
N SER A 63 16.62 -2.05 -7.38
CA SER A 63 15.49 -1.44 -6.66
C SER A 63 15.46 -1.78 -5.15
N ASP A 64 16.22 -2.81 -4.77
CA ASP A 64 16.49 -3.29 -3.42
C ASP A 64 17.89 -3.95 -3.36
N LEU A 65 18.34 -4.32 -2.16
CA LEU A 65 19.60 -5.02 -1.95
C LEU A 65 19.45 -6.49 -1.55
N THR A 66 18.27 -6.92 -1.12
CA THR A 66 18.05 -8.27 -0.62
C THR A 66 18.22 -9.31 -1.72
N MET A 67 17.65 -9.10 -2.92
CA MET A 67 17.82 -10.04 -4.05
C MET A 67 19.27 -10.09 -4.57
N PRO A 68 19.96 -8.94 -4.79
CA PRO A 68 21.40 -8.95 -5.09
C PRO A 68 22.25 -9.67 -4.03
N ILE A 69 21.95 -9.51 -2.74
CA ILE A 69 22.68 -10.18 -1.65
C ILE A 69 22.40 -11.68 -1.64
N ALA A 70 21.15 -12.11 -1.79
CA ALA A 70 20.80 -13.52 -1.89
C ALA A 70 21.55 -14.21 -3.04
N ARG A 71 21.60 -13.56 -4.22
CA ARG A 71 22.38 -14.01 -5.37
C ARG A 71 23.88 -14.08 -5.06
N LEU A 72 24.44 -13.07 -4.39
CA LEU A 72 25.86 -13.07 -3.99
C LEU A 72 26.16 -14.23 -3.04
N VAL A 73 25.29 -14.47 -2.05
CA VAL A 73 25.48 -15.53 -1.06
C VAL A 73 25.39 -16.90 -1.73
N ALA A 74 24.38 -17.12 -2.56
CA ALA A 74 24.23 -18.35 -3.34
C ALA A 74 25.46 -18.64 -4.22
N THR A 75 26.05 -17.62 -4.84
CA THR A 75 27.13 -17.83 -5.82
C THR A 75 28.55 -17.79 -5.24
N ARG A 76 28.77 -17.07 -4.13
CA ARG A 76 30.12 -16.81 -3.58
C ARG A 76 30.30 -17.25 -2.13
N LEU A 77 29.22 -17.42 -1.38
CA LEU A 77 29.25 -17.78 0.05
C LEU A 77 28.51 -19.08 0.34
N ALA A 78 28.24 -19.91 -0.68
CA ALA A 78 27.55 -21.20 -0.53
C ALA A 78 28.22 -22.15 0.48
N HIS A 79 29.53 -22.00 0.69
CA HIS A 79 30.32 -22.81 1.63
C HIS A 79 30.54 -22.15 3.00
N THR A 80 29.98 -20.96 3.23
CA THR A 80 30.06 -20.28 4.52
C THR A 80 29.09 -20.93 5.51
N GLU A 81 29.53 -21.15 6.74
CA GLU A 81 28.67 -21.67 7.80
C GLU A 81 27.59 -20.65 8.18
N ALA A 82 26.35 -21.13 8.28
CA ALA A 82 25.22 -20.35 8.74
C ALA A 82 25.20 -20.27 10.29
N PRO A 83 24.60 -19.21 10.89
CA PRO A 83 23.94 -18.10 10.21
C PRO A 83 24.92 -17.05 9.67
N ILE A 84 24.66 -16.55 8.47
CA ILE A 84 25.41 -15.47 7.82
C ILE A 84 24.71 -14.15 8.16
N ARG A 85 25.46 -13.18 8.71
CA ARG A 85 24.97 -11.84 9.09
C ARG A 85 25.62 -10.79 8.21
N LEU A 86 24.85 -10.16 7.32
CA LEU A 86 25.34 -9.15 6.39
C LEU A 86 24.64 -7.80 6.61
N ARG A 87 25.37 -6.70 6.53
CA ARG A 87 24.83 -5.33 6.57
C ARG A 87 25.22 -4.55 5.33
N TYR A 88 24.40 -3.56 4.99
CA TYR A 88 24.63 -2.69 3.85
C TYR A 88 24.16 -1.26 4.11
N ALA A 89 24.78 -0.33 3.39
CA ALA A 89 24.39 1.06 3.29
C ALA A 89 24.64 1.51 1.84
N ALA A 90 23.61 1.51 1.00
CA ALA A 90 23.81 1.79 -0.42
C ALA A 90 22.57 2.41 -1.10
N PRO A 91 22.76 3.20 -2.17
CA PRO A 91 21.67 3.76 -2.94
C PRO A 91 20.94 2.69 -3.73
N VAL A 92 19.62 2.85 -3.83
CA VAL A 92 18.71 2.10 -4.71
C VAL A 92 17.89 3.05 -5.55
N VAL A 93 17.36 2.56 -6.68
CA VAL A 93 16.58 3.37 -7.61
C VAL A 93 15.29 2.64 -7.97
N ARG A 94 14.16 3.35 -7.89
CA ARG A 94 12.82 2.78 -8.13
C ARG A 94 12.07 3.59 -9.17
N GLU A 95 11.45 2.88 -10.12
CA GLU A 95 10.50 3.46 -11.05
C GLU A 95 9.18 3.68 -10.32
N GLN A 96 9.07 4.79 -9.58
CA GLN A 96 7.84 5.12 -8.85
C GLN A 96 6.76 5.71 -9.76
N ALA A 97 5.51 5.41 -9.42
CA ALA A 97 4.33 6.05 -10.00
C ALA A 97 4.41 7.57 -9.88
N GLN A 98 3.94 8.26 -10.91
CA GLN A 98 3.91 9.72 -10.97
C GLN A 98 3.17 10.32 -9.76
N TYR A 99 3.57 11.52 -9.33
CA TYR A 99 2.83 12.43 -8.42
C TYR A 99 2.95 12.27 -6.88
N MET A 100 3.87 11.46 -6.35
CA MET A 100 4.10 11.39 -4.89
C MET A 100 5.17 12.36 -4.33
N ALA A 101 5.75 13.22 -5.18
CA ALA A 101 6.87 14.11 -4.81
C ALA A 101 8.06 13.39 -4.12
N ARG A 102 8.19 12.07 -4.31
CA ARG A 102 9.23 11.22 -3.73
C ARG A 102 10.45 11.14 -4.63
N SER A 103 11.62 10.95 -4.01
CA SER A 103 12.85 10.72 -4.76
C SER A 103 12.84 9.33 -5.40
N ARG A 104 13.25 9.27 -6.66
CA ARG A 104 13.46 8.01 -7.38
C ARG A 104 14.73 7.29 -6.96
N GLN A 105 15.65 8.00 -6.31
CA GLN A 105 16.88 7.47 -5.73
C GLN A 105 16.94 7.83 -4.25
N PHE A 106 17.22 6.84 -3.41
CA PHE A 106 17.37 7.01 -1.97
C PHE A 106 18.30 5.92 -1.43
N THR A 107 18.75 6.05 -0.19
CA THR A 107 19.75 5.16 0.41
C THR A 107 19.08 4.18 1.37
N GLN A 108 19.32 2.88 1.17
CA GLN A 108 18.89 1.86 2.10
C GLN A 108 20.01 1.49 3.08
N LEU A 109 19.66 1.45 4.36
CA LEU A 109 20.45 0.91 5.46
C LEU A 109 19.76 -0.37 5.94
N GLY A 110 20.44 -1.50 5.92
CA GLY A 110 19.77 -2.76 6.24
C GLY A 110 20.68 -3.90 6.62
N ILE A 111 20.04 -5.00 6.98
CA ILE A 111 20.68 -6.26 7.33
C ILE A 111 19.98 -7.43 6.64
N GLU A 112 20.75 -8.48 6.37
CA GLU A 112 20.25 -9.81 5.99
C GLU A 112 20.81 -10.85 6.95
N LEU A 113 19.93 -11.60 7.60
CA LEU A 113 20.21 -12.75 8.47
C LEU A 113 19.81 -14.02 7.71
N ILE A 114 20.82 -14.76 7.24
CA ILE A 114 20.63 -15.89 6.32
C ILE A 114 21.00 -17.21 7.01
N GLY A 115 20.14 -18.21 6.87
CA GLY A 115 20.28 -19.52 7.48
C GLY A 115 19.85 -19.56 8.96
N ALA A 116 18.97 -18.66 9.39
CA ALA A 116 18.40 -18.64 10.75
C ALA A 116 16.87 -18.61 10.70
N SER A 117 16.22 -19.43 11.53
CA SER A 117 14.76 -19.58 11.59
C SER A 117 14.23 -19.44 13.02
N GLY A 118 12.90 -19.34 13.13
CA GLY A 118 12.20 -19.29 14.41
C GLY A 118 12.22 -17.93 15.11
N ALA A 119 11.50 -17.85 16.22
CA ALA A 119 11.22 -16.60 16.93
C ALA A 119 12.48 -15.81 17.36
N ASP A 120 13.60 -16.49 17.63
CA ASP A 120 14.87 -15.83 17.99
C ASP A 120 15.44 -15.02 16.81
N ALA A 121 15.36 -15.55 15.58
CA ALA A 121 15.77 -14.83 14.38
C ALA A 121 14.82 -13.68 14.04
N ASP A 122 13.51 -13.86 14.25
CA ASP A 122 12.53 -12.77 14.09
C ASP A 122 12.79 -11.63 15.07
N PHE A 123 13.04 -11.99 16.34
CA PHE A 123 13.38 -11.04 17.37
C PHE A 123 14.69 -10.31 17.06
N GLU A 124 15.75 -11.02 16.64
CA GLU A 124 17.03 -10.39 16.25
C GLU A 124 16.82 -9.33 15.16
N VAL A 125 16.09 -9.65 14.09
CA VAL A 125 15.88 -8.72 12.97
C VAL A 125 15.05 -7.51 13.40
N VAL A 126 13.98 -7.71 14.17
CA VAL A 126 13.11 -6.60 14.64
C VAL A 126 13.82 -5.75 15.70
N SER A 127 14.57 -6.35 16.62
CA SER A 127 15.33 -5.61 17.64
C SER A 127 16.42 -4.75 17.00
N MET A 128 17.09 -5.26 15.96
CA MET A 128 18.10 -4.48 15.23
C MET A 128 17.51 -3.23 14.57
N ALA A 129 16.28 -3.30 14.04
CA ALA A 129 15.58 -2.13 13.52
C ALA A 129 15.24 -1.14 14.64
N ALA A 130 14.70 -1.61 15.77
CA ALA A 130 14.38 -0.79 16.93
C ALA A 130 15.62 -0.08 17.52
N GLU A 131 16.73 -0.79 17.65
CA GLU A 131 18.01 -0.25 18.14
C GLU A 131 18.56 0.84 17.21
N ALA A 132 18.48 0.64 15.89
CA ALA A 132 18.89 1.65 14.91
C ALA A 132 18.10 2.96 15.06
N LEU A 133 16.77 2.88 15.21
CA LEU A 133 15.89 4.05 15.39
C LEU A 133 16.22 4.80 16.69
N ASN A 134 16.38 4.05 17.79
CA ASN A 134 16.75 4.61 19.09
C ASN A 134 18.13 5.28 19.05
N ALA A 135 19.12 4.65 18.44
CA ALA A 135 20.49 5.14 18.39
C ALA A 135 20.62 6.44 17.57
N VAL A 136 19.82 6.57 16.50
CA VAL A 136 19.81 7.76 15.65
C VAL A 136 19.04 8.92 16.29
N GLY A 137 18.12 8.62 17.21
CA GLY A 137 17.36 9.60 17.98
C GLY A 137 15.94 9.85 17.45
N VAL A 138 15.33 8.89 16.76
CA VAL A 138 13.92 8.99 16.34
C VAL A 138 13.04 8.97 17.58
N SER A 139 12.35 10.09 17.87
CA SER A 139 11.69 10.32 19.16
C SER A 139 10.49 9.39 19.42
N LYS A 140 9.68 9.13 18.39
CA LYS A 140 8.50 8.26 18.44
C LYS A 140 8.42 7.42 17.18
N TRP A 141 8.73 6.15 17.32
CA TRP A 141 8.64 5.17 16.25
C TRP A 141 7.72 4.02 16.65
N ARG A 142 7.14 3.36 15.65
CA ARG A 142 6.33 2.16 15.80
C ARG A 142 6.71 1.13 14.74
N ILE A 143 6.90 -0.12 15.14
CA ILE A 143 7.08 -1.25 14.24
C ILE A 143 5.78 -2.03 14.20
N VAL A 144 5.19 -2.15 13.02
CA VAL A 144 3.93 -2.84 12.81
C VAL A 144 4.22 -4.17 12.14
N CYS A 145 3.94 -5.25 12.86
CA CYS A 145 4.20 -6.63 12.46
C CYS A 145 2.93 -7.31 11.93
N GLY A 146 3.10 -8.22 10.99
CA GLY A 146 2.09 -9.12 10.47
C GLY A 146 2.73 -10.43 10.05
N SER A 147 1.93 -11.35 9.51
CA SER A 147 2.43 -12.59 8.93
C SER A 147 1.56 -12.97 7.74
N VAL A 148 2.18 -13.42 6.65
CA VAL A 148 1.45 -13.90 5.45
C VAL A 148 0.81 -15.28 5.66
N ARG A 149 1.28 -16.04 6.65
CA ARG A 149 0.89 -17.44 6.87
C ARG A 149 -0.60 -17.63 7.20
N PRO A 150 -1.23 -16.84 8.09
CA PRO A 150 -2.64 -17.06 8.42
C PRO A 150 -3.55 -16.91 7.21
N MET A 151 -3.32 -15.89 6.37
CA MET A 151 -4.10 -15.66 5.17
C MET A 151 -3.87 -16.76 4.13
N ASN A 152 -2.62 -17.19 3.94
CA ASN A 152 -2.30 -18.29 3.03
C ASN A 152 -2.97 -19.60 3.44
N GLU A 153 -2.96 -19.93 4.73
CA GLU A 153 -3.64 -21.12 5.26
C GLU A 153 -5.16 -21.04 5.12
N LEU A 154 -5.76 -19.87 5.39
CA LEU A 154 -7.20 -19.64 5.19
C LEU A 154 -7.62 -19.85 3.73
N LEU A 155 -6.90 -19.24 2.79
CA LEU A 155 -7.18 -19.38 1.36
C LEU A 155 -6.99 -20.83 0.89
N ALA A 156 -5.96 -21.51 1.37
CA ALA A 156 -5.71 -22.92 1.05
C ALA A 156 -6.82 -23.84 1.60
N ALA A 157 -7.22 -23.64 2.86
CA ALA A 157 -8.31 -24.39 3.50
C ALA A 157 -9.67 -24.15 2.83
N ALA A 158 -9.88 -22.95 2.29
CA ALA A 158 -11.05 -22.60 1.49
C ALA A 158 -11.01 -23.12 0.04
N GLY A 159 -9.89 -23.73 -0.39
CA GLY A 159 -9.72 -24.20 -1.78
C GLY A 159 -9.60 -23.08 -2.82
N ILE A 160 -9.27 -21.85 -2.39
CA ILE A 160 -9.21 -20.68 -3.26
C ILE A 160 -7.83 -20.60 -3.95
N ALA A 161 -7.83 -20.66 -5.28
CA ALA A 161 -6.63 -20.65 -6.12
C ALA A 161 -6.81 -19.80 -7.39
N GLY A 162 -5.72 -19.65 -8.17
CA GLY A 162 -5.72 -18.96 -9.46
C GLY A 162 -6.11 -17.48 -9.37
N SER A 163 -6.81 -16.99 -10.40
CA SER A 163 -7.20 -15.58 -10.50
C SER A 163 -8.02 -15.08 -9.31
N LYS A 164 -8.85 -15.95 -8.70
CA LYS A 164 -9.64 -15.55 -7.53
C LYS A 164 -8.76 -15.31 -6.30
N ARG A 165 -7.72 -16.12 -6.13
CA ARG A 165 -6.72 -15.91 -5.07
C ARG A 165 -5.98 -14.60 -5.28
N GLU A 166 -5.55 -14.31 -6.50
CA GLU A 166 -4.86 -13.08 -6.86
C GLU A 166 -5.74 -11.84 -6.61
N GLU A 167 -7.03 -11.91 -6.98
CA GLU A 167 -8.01 -10.85 -6.71
C GLU A 167 -8.14 -10.55 -5.20
N LEU A 168 -8.35 -11.59 -4.37
CA LEU A 168 -8.49 -11.41 -2.92
C LEU A 168 -7.21 -10.88 -2.28
N LEU A 169 -6.05 -11.42 -2.64
CA LEU A 169 -4.76 -10.96 -2.12
C LEU A 169 -4.46 -9.51 -2.55
N SER A 170 -4.86 -9.12 -3.76
CA SER A 170 -4.75 -7.74 -4.24
C SER A 170 -5.61 -6.78 -3.39
N CYS A 171 -6.84 -7.18 -3.05
CA CYS A 171 -7.70 -6.39 -2.16
C CYS A 171 -7.09 -6.25 -0.76
N VAL A 172 -6.53 -7.34 -0.20
CA VAL A 172 -5.84 -7.32 1.09
C VAL A 172 -4.61 -6.41 1.05
N HIS A 173 -3.77 -6.53 0.01
CA HIS A 173 -2.58 -5.71 -0.21
C HIS A 173 -2.92 -4.22 -0.29
N ALA A 174 -3.95 -3.87 -1.04
CA ALA A 174 -4.44 -2.50 -1.16
C ALA A 174 -5.19 -2.01 0.10
N SER A 175 -5.39 -2.90 1.09
CA SER A 175 -6.30 -2.67 2.21
C SER A 175 -7.67 -2.16 1.75
N ASP A 176 -8.14 -2.64 0.59
CA ASP A 176 -9.47 -2.36 0.05
C ASP A 176 -10.44 -3.41 0.59
N PHE A 177 -10.86 -3.17 1.83
CA PHE A 177 -11.73 -4.09 2.54
C PHE A 177 -13.15 -4.14 1.96
N VAL A 178 -13.56 -3.12 1.20
CA VAL A 178 -14.89 -3.10 0.58
C VAL A 178 -14.91 -3.96 -0.67
N ASP A 179 -13.87 -3.86 -1.50
CA ASP A 179 -13.74 -4.77 -2.65
C ASP A 179 -13.42 -6.20 -2.20
N LEU A 180 -12.72 -6.38 -1.08
CA LEU A 180 -12.53 -7.69 -0.47
C LEU A 180 -13.89 -8.35 -0.15
N ASP A 181 -14.79 -7.64 0.53
CA ASP A 181 -16.10 -8.17 0.89
C ASP A 181 -16.95 -8.50 -0.34
N ALA A 182 -16.92 -7.62 -1.35
CA ALA A 182 -17.60 -7.86 -2.63
C ALA A 182 -17.01 -9.07 -3.37
N ALA A 183 -15.68 -9.22 -3.38
CA ALA A 183 -15.04 -10.36 -4.01
C ALA A 183 -15.35 -11.68 -3.27
N LEU A 184 -15.60 -11.64 -1.96
CA LEU A 184 -15.94 -12.81 -1.16
C LEU A 184 -17.41 -13.26 -1.32
N SER A 185 -18.32 -12.42 -1.84
CA SER A 185 -19.76 -12.75 -1.90
C SER A 185 -20.08 -13.96 -2.78
N ASP A 186 -19.25 -14.21 -3.80
CA ASP A 186 -19.46 -15.24 -4.81
C ASP A 186 -18.50 -16.43 -4.64
N VAL A 187 -17.79 -16.49 -3.50
CA VAL A 187 -16.85 -17.57 -3.20
C VAL A 187 -17.60 -18.80 -2.68
N ASP A 188 -17.44 -19.93 -3.38
CA ASP A 188 -17.96 -21.23 -2.94
C ASP A 188 -17.00 -21.87 -1.92
N ALA A 189 -17.09 -21.45 -0.66
CA ALA A 189 -16.32 -22.00 0.46
C ALA A 189 -17.15 -22.01 1.76
N PRO A 190 -16.77 -22.81 2.77
CA PRO A 190 -17.45 -22.81 4.07
C PRO A 190 -17.53 -21.40 4.69
N GLU A 191 -18.69 -21.05 5.23
CA GLU A 191 -18.99 -19.71 5.75
C GLU A 191 -17.99 -19.25 6.84
N ASN A 192 -17.52 -20.17 7.68
CA ASN A 192 -16.52 -19.86 8.71
C ASN A 192 -15.16 -19.46 8.11
N LEU A 193 -14.75 -20.04 6.98
CA LEU A 193 -13.53 -19.67 6.28
C LEU A 193 -13.69 -18.32 5.57
N VAL A 194 -14.81 -18.09 4.89
CA VAL A 194 -15.12 -16.81 4.24
C VAL A 194 -15.12 -15.68 5.29
N ASN A 195 -15.78 -15.89 6.43
CA ASN A 195 -15.81 -14.93 7.53
C ASN A 195 -14.41 -14.66 8.10
N ALA A 196 -13.57 -15.69 8.25
CA ALA A 196 -12.21 -15.52 8.74
C ALA A 196 -11.30 -14.78 7.73
N ILE A 197 -11.44 -15.05 6.42
CA ILE A 197 -10.74 -14.32 5.35
C ILE A 197 -11.13 -12.84 5.35
N ALA A 198 -12.42 -12.54 5.51
CA ALA A 198 -12.88 -11.16 5.65
C ALA A 198 -12.34 -10.51 6.94
N THR A 199 -12.39 -11.23 8.06
CA THR A 199 -12.08 -10.65 9.37
C THR A 199 -10.59 -10.40 9.57
N LEU A 200 -9.72 -11.33 9.16
CA LEU A 200 -8.30 -11.32 9.50
C LEU A 200 -7.59 -10.01 9.13
N PRO A 201 -7.69 -9.45 7.90
CA PRO A 201 -7.01 -8.21 7.51
C PRO A 201 -7.43 -6.97 8.33
N ARG A 202 -8.58 -7.05 9.01
CA ARG A 202 -9.13 -5.96 9.83
C ARG A 202 -8.64 -6.02 11.28
N ILE A 203 -7.89 -7.06 11.63
CA ILE A 203 -7.32 -7.24 12.97
C ILE A 203 -6.02 -6.43 13.07
N SER A 204 -6.04 -5.42 13.92
CA SER A 204 -4.87 -4.61 14.26
C SER A 204 -4.92 -4.21 15.74
N GLY A 205 -3.76 -3.91 16.34
CA GLY A 205 -3.65 -3.53 17.75
C GLY A 205 -2.37 -4.04 18.40
N GLY A 206 -2.36 -4.24 19.71
CA GLY A 206 -1.28 -4.86 20.46
C GLY A 206 -1.43 -6.38 20.57
N VAL A 207 -1.12 -6.92 21.76
CA VAL A 207 -1.21 -8.36 22.05
C VAL A 207 -2.66 -8.88 21.96
N GLU A 208 -3.65 -8.04 22.20
CA GLU A 208 -5.07 -8.36 22.05
C GLU A 208 -5.45 -8.70 20.60
N ALA A 209 -4.78 -8.08 19.61
CA ALA A 209 -4.99 -8.39 18.21
C ALA A 209 -4.52 -9.81 17.86
N LEU A 210 -3.43 -10.29 18.49
CA LEU A 210 -2.98 -11.69 18.35
C LEU A 210 -4.05 -12.66 18.88
N ASN A 211 -4.71 -12.31 19.99
CA ASN A 211 -5.78 -13.14 20.56
C ASN A 211 -6.99 -13.19 19.62
N ALA A 212 -7.37 -12.05 19.03
CA ALA A 212 -8.44 -11.98 18.04
C ALA A 212 -8.13 -12.81 16.79
N ALA A 213 -6.88 -12.74 16.29
CA ALA A 213 -6.44 -13.52 15.13
C ALA A 213 -6.46 -15.03 15.42
N SER A 214 -5.92 -15.47 16.57
CA SER A 214 -6.00 -16.88 16.98
C SER A 214 -7.45 -17.36 17.09
N ALA A 215 -8.36 -16.55 17.61
CA ALA A 215 -9.78 -16.90 17.71
C ALA A 215 -10.45 -17.03 16.33
N ALA A 216 -10.16 -16.11 15.40
CA ALA A 216 -10.68 -16.16 14.03
C ALA A 216 -10.18 -17.41 13.28
N LEU A 217 -8.89 -17.74 13.40
CA LEU A 217 -8.30 -18.95 12.82
C LEU A 217 -8.90 -20.22 13.42
N ALA A 218 -9.03 -20.29 14.75
CA ALA A 218 -9.62 -21.44 15.41
C ALA A 218 -11.08 -21.67 14.99
N ALA A 219 -11.87 -20.61 14.84
CA ALA A 219 -13.24 -20.70 14.30
C ALA A 219 -13.28 -21.20 12.85
N ALA A 220 -12.22 -20.96 12.08
CA ALA A 220 -12.02 -21.48 10.73
C ALA A 220 -11.44 -22.90 10.68
N GLY A 221 -11.10 -23.49 11.83
CA GLY A 221 -10.47 -24.82 11.91
C GLY A 221 -8.95 -24.81 11.69
N ILE A 222 -8.31 -23.64 11.78
CA ILE A 222 -6.86 -23.46 11.64
C ILE A 222 -6.22 -23.33 13.03
N ALA A 223 -5.16 -24.10 13.28
CA ALA A 223 -4.60 -24.23 14.62
C ALA A 223 -3.79 -23.02 15.10
N ASP A 224 -2.87 -22.49 14.27
CA ASP A 224 -1.98 -21.40 14.71
C ASP A 224 -1.67 -20.40 13.59
N GLY A 225 -1.56 -20.84 12.33
CA GLY A 225 -1.34 -19.95 11.19
C GLY A 225 -0.08 -19.08 11.28
N GLY A 226 0.84 -19.33 12.21
CA GLY A 226 1.99 -18.45 12.48
C GLY A 226 1.72 -17.30 13.47
N VAL A 227 0.56 -17.28 14.16
CA VAL A 227 0.29 -16.30 15.21
C VAL A 227 1.15 -16.54 16.46
N SER A 228 1.52 -17.78 16.76
CA SER A 228 2.44 -18.10 17.86
C SER A 228 3.84 -17.50 17.68
N GLU A 229 4.35 -17.45 16.44
CA GLU A 229 5.64 -16.84 16.12
C GLU A 229 5.63 -15.34 16.45
N LEU A 230 4.56 -14.63 16.05
CA LEU A 230 4.37 -13.22 16.41
C LEU A 230 4.21 -13.03 17.92
N ARG A 231 3.53 -13.94 18.61
CA ARG A 231 3.40 -13.90 20.07
C ARG A 231 4.75 -14.02 20.77
N ALA A 232 5.58 -14.97 20.34
CA ALA A 232 6.93 -15.14 20.87
C ALA A 232 7.81 -13.90 20.63
N LEU A 233 7.70 -13.27 19.45
CA LEU A 233 8.35 -11.99 19.16
C LEU A 233 7.95 -10.90 20.16
N PHE A 234 6.64 -10.73 20.42
CA PHE A 234 6.13 -9.73 21.37
C PHE A 234 6.60 -10.00 22.81
N GLU A 235 6.63 -11.27 23.23
CA GLU A 235 7.15 -11.64 24.56
C GLU A 235 8.65 -11.33 24.69
N SER A 236 9.45 -11.57 23.65
CA SER A 236 10.87 -11.21 23.64
C SER A 236 11.07 -9.69 23.62
N ALA A 237 10.27 -8.95 22.83
CA ALA A 237 10.26 -7.49 22.81
C ALA A 237 9.86 -6.89 24.16
N GLN A 238 8.96 -7.54 24.91
CA GLN A 238 8.58 -7.12 26.25
C GLN A 238 9.76 -7.24 27.22
N LYS A 239 10.49 -8.36 27.17
CA LYS A 239 11.71 -8.55 27.98
C LYS A 239 12.80 -7.53 27.63
N ALA A 240 12.89 -7.13 26.37
CA ALA A 240 13.82 -6.14 25.87
C ALA A 240 13.35 -4.68 26.06
N GLY A 241 12.12 -4.45 26.53
CA GLY A 241 11.61 -3.13 26.91
C GLY A 241 11.12 -2.26 25.76
N PHE A 242 10.77 -2.84 24.60
CA PHE A 242 10.26 -2.08 23.44
C PHE A 242 8.91 -2.60 22.90
N ALA A 243 8.23 -3.49 23.62
CA ALA A 243 6.93 -4.02 23.19
C ALA A 243 5.85 -2.94 22.98
N ASP A 244 5.89 -1.82 23.72
CA ASP A 244 4.94 -0.71 23.56
C ASP A 244 5.06 0.00 22.20
N ASN A 245 6.20 -0.15 21.53
CA ASN A 245 6.45 0.33 20.18
C ASN A 245 6.10 -0.70 19.11
N LEU A 246 5.66 -1.91 19.50
CA LEU A 246 5.19 -2.92 18.56
C LEU A 246 3.66 -2.87 18.44
N ALA A 247 3.19 -3.07 17.22
CA ALA A 247 1.78 -3.31 16.93
C ALA A 247 1.66 -4.48 15.96
N VAL A 248 0.50 -5.12 15.94
CA VAL A 248 0.10 -6.11 14.97
C VAL A 248 -0.88 -5.47 14.00
N ASP A 249 -0.73 -5.76 12.72
CA ASP A 249 -1.69 -5.37 11.69
C ASP A 249 -1.63 -6.40 10.56
N PHE A 250 -2.68 -7.22 10.43
CA PHE A 250 -2.76 -8.21 9.36
C PHE A 250 -3.09 -7.59 7.99
N SER A 251 -3.32 -6.27 7.88
CA SER A 251 -3.37 -5.60 6.57
C SER A 251 -1.99 -5.31 5.96
N VAL A 252 -0.90 -5.34 6.75
CA VAL A 252 0.47 -5.01 6.31
C VAL A 252 1.07 -6.06 5.37
N MET A 253 0.34 -7.14 5.06
CA MET A 253 0.78 -8.24 4.21
C MET A 253 0.92 -7.81 2.73
N ASN A 254 1.92 -7.00 2.41
CA ASN A 254 2.01 -6.36 1.10
C ASN A 254 2.86 -7.14 0.07
N SER A 255 3.37 -8.34 0.37
CA SER A 255 4.15 -9.10 -0.62
C SER A 255 4.06 -10.61 -0.41
N PHE A 256 2.87 -11.19 -0.62
CA PHE A 256 2.61 -12.63 -0.47
C PHE A 256 3.44 -13.55 -1.37
N GLY A 257 3.97 -13.04 -2.49
CA GLY A 257 4.90 -13.79 -3.36
C GLY A 257 6.37 -13.74 -2.92
N TYR A 258 6.70 -12.81 -2.03
CA TYR A 258 8.06 -12.54 -1.58
C TYR A 258 8.32 -13.04 -0.15
N TYR A 259 7.42 -12.70 0.78
CA TYR A 259 7.54 -13.09 2.19
C TYR A 259 6.90 -14.45 2.48
N THR A 260 7.46 -15.19 3.45
CA THR A 260 7.07 -16.55 3.85
C THR A 260 6.58 -16.65 5.30
N GLY A 261 6.68 -15.56 6.07
CA GLY A 261 6.38 -15.54 7.51
C GLY A 261 6.14 -14.12 8.00
N LEU A 262 6.88 -13.71 9.05
CA LEU A 262 6.90 -12.35 9.57
C LEU A 262 7.05 -11.33 8.44
N VAL A 263 6.24 -10.29 8.47
CA VAL A 263 6.41 -9.05 7.70
C VAL A 263 6.29 -7.90 8.69
N PHE A 264 7.11 -6.87 8.54
CA PHE A 264 6.95 -5.68 9.35
C PHE A 264 7.26 -4.40 8.58
N SER A 265 6.67 -3.30 9.04
CA SER A 265 6.93 -1.95 8.55
C SER A 265 7.23 -1.03 9.71
N VAL A 266 8.14 -0.09 9.48
CA VAL A 266 8.61 0.88 10.48
C VAL A 266 8.01 2.23 10.17
N TYR A 267 7.43 2.88 11.16
CA TYR A 267 6.83 4.21 11.06
C TYR A 267 7.38 5.12 12.15
N ALA A 268 7.30 6.43 11.92
CA ALA A 268 7.54 7.44 12.94
C ALA A 268 6.49 8.54 12.88
N ASP A 269 6.23 9.15 14.03
CA ASP A 269 5.34 10.30 14.10
C ASP A 269 5.89 11.46 13.25
N GLY A 270 5.00 12.14 12.53
CA GLY A 270 5.38 13.27 11.68
C GLY A 270 5.93 12.91 10.31
N VAL A 271 6.11 11.62 10.00
CA VAL A 271 6.46 11.14 8.66
C VAL A 271 5.28 10.40 8.05
N SER A 272 4.90 10.79 6.83
CA SER A 272 3.72 10.23 6.14
C SER A 272 3.96 8.83 5.54
N THR A 273 5.23 8.47 5.45
CA THR A 273 5.79 7.30 4.78
C THR A 273 6.42 6.33 5.78
N PRO A 274 6.44 5.03 5.47
CA PRO A 274 7.23 4.09 6.27
C PRO A 274 8.72 4.45 6.20
N LEU A 275 9.40 4.42 7.34
CA LEU A 275 10.85 4.54 7.43
C LEU A 275 11.57 3.32 6.86
N GLY A 276 10.88 2.19 6.75
CA GLY A 276 11.44 0.95 6.22
C GLY A 276 10.50 -0.23 6.40
N SER A 277 10.94 -1.37 5.89
CA SER A 277 10.20 -2.63 5.98
C SER A 277 11.14 -3.83 6.01
N GLY A 278 10.65 -4.95 6.51
CA GLY A 278 11.41 -6.19 6.60
C GLY A 278 10.49 -7.41 6.76
N GLY A 279 11.10 -8.58 6.83
CA GLY A 279 10.38 -9.83 6.99
C GLY A 279 11.17 -11.07 6.61
N ARG A 280 10.51 -12.22 6.67
CA ARG A 280 11.04 -13.54 6.30
C ARG A 280 10.81 -13.85 4.84
N TYR A 281 11.84 -14.33 4.14
CA TYR A 281 11.81 -14.70 2.72
C TYR A 281 12.50 -16.07 2.53
N ASP A 282 12.05 -17.08 3.27
CA ASP A 282 12.73 -18.38 3.41
C ASP A 282 12.90 -19.15 2.07
N GLU A 283 12.06 -18.87 1.08
CA GLU A 283 12.06 -19.54 -0.24
C GLU A 283 13.06 -18.95 -1.24
N ALA A 284 13.68 -17.79 -0.96
CA ALA A 284 14.50 -17.09 -1.95
C ALA A 284 15.70 -17.92 -2.45
N PHE A 285 16.34 -18.66 -1.54
CA PHE A 285 17.49 -19.50 -1.89
C PHE A 285 17.10 -20.76 -2.66
N SER A 286 15.95 -21.35 -2.33
CA SER A 286 15.40 -22.49 -3.07
C SER A 286 15.09 -22.12 -4.52
N ARG A 287 14.58 -20.91 -4.76
CA ARG A 287 14.32 -20.37 -6.12
C ARG A 287 15.60 -20.14 -6.92
N LEU A 288 16.72 -19.86 -6.25
CA LEU A 288 18.05 -19.77 -6.83
C LEU A 288 18.71 -21.14 -7.09
N GLY A 289 18.03 -22.25 -6.78
CA GLY A 289 18.55 -23.61 -6.96
C GLY A 289 19.52 -24.06 -5.86
N GLU A 290 19.60 -23.31 -4.77
CA GLU A 290 20.40 -23.66 -3.58
C GLU A 290 19.58 -24.47 -2.57
N ARG A 291 20.23 -24.95 -1.51
CA ARG A 291 19.53 -25.54 -0.37
C ARG A 291 18.63 -24.51 0.32
N ASP A 292 17.59 -24.98 0.99
CA ASP A 292 16.72 -24.12 1.80
C ASP A 292 17.53 -23.43 2.91
N LEU A 293 17.61 -22.10 2.82
CA LEU A 293 18.25 -21.22 3.81
C LEU A 293 17.20 -20.23 4.32
N PRO A 294 16.54 -20.53 5.44
CA PRO A 294 15.60 -19.61 6.08
C PRO A 294 16.26 -18.26 6.31
N SER A 295 15.61 -17.19 5.89
CA SER A 295 16.25 -15.88 5.79
C SER A 295 15.28 -14.77 6.18
N ALA A 296 15.81 -13.77 6.88
CA ALA A 296 15.06 -12.61 7.31
C ALA A 296 15.94 -11.37 7.27
N GLY A 297 15.33 -10.22 7.04
CA GLY A 297 16.07 -8.97 6.93
C GLY A 297 15.16 -7.77 6.89
N PHE A 298 15.77 -6.58 6.82
CA PHE A 298 15.04 -5.34 6.63
C PHE A 298 15.91 -4.30 5.93
N ALA A 299 15.22 -3.30 5.38
CA ALA A 299 15.83 -2.07 4.89
C ALA A 299 15.11 -0.85 5.45
N LEU A 300 15.87 0.07 6.01
CA LEU A 300 15.45 1.42 6.40
C LEU A 300 15.90 2.42 5.34
N SER A 301 15.09 3.44 5.10
CA SER A 301 15.41 4.57 4.22
C SER A 301 16.13 5.64 5.03
N LEU A 302 17.35 5.99 4.62
CA LEU A 302 18.16 7.03 5.25
C LEU A 302 17.44 8.38 5.20
N GLU A 303 16.86 8.73 4.05
CA GLU A 303 16.18 10.00 3.83
C GLU A 303 14.93 10.14 4.70
N GLU A 304 14.18 9.04 4.90
CA GLU A 304 12.99 9.05 5.77
C GLU A 304 13.41 9.12 7.25
N ILE A 305 14.51 8.47 7.64
CA ILE A 305 15.08 8.60 9.00
C ILE A 305 15.55 10.03 9.24
N GLU A 306 16.25 10.65 8.29
CA GLU A 306 16.68 12.06 8.37
C GLU A 306 15.47 12.98 8.59
N GLU A 307 14.38 12.78 7.82
CA GLU A 307 13.14 13.50 8.00
C GLU A 307 12.52 13.26 9.39
N ALA A 308 12.47 12.01 9.86
CA ALA A 308 11.95 11.66 11.19
C ALA A 308 12.75 12.28 12.34
N VAL A 309 14.07 12.41 12.20
CA VAL A 309 14.95 13.05 13.18
C VAL A 309 14.77 14.56 13.17
N ALA A 310 14.62 15.16 11.99
CA ALA A 310 14.38 16.60 11.86
C ALA A 310 12.98 17.00 12.37
N ASN A 311 11.98 16.14 12.18
CA ASN A 311 10.62 16.35 12.60
C ASN A 311 10.45 16.02 14.10
N ASN A 312 10.65 17.01 14.97
CA ASN A 312 10.09 16.95 16.31
C ASN A 312 8.57 17.14 16.22
N ALA A 313 7.82 16.05 16.07
CA ALA A 313 6.38 16.08 15.95
C ALA A 313 5.73 16.68 17.21
N GLU A 314 5.48 18.00 17.20
CA GLU A 314 4.60 18.65 18.16
C GLU A 314 3.16 18.13 17.96
N ALA A 315 2.42 18.01 19.07
CA ALA A 315 1.03 17.57 19.02
C ALA A 315 0.19 18.60 18.23
N ARG A 316 -0.22 18.23 17.01
CA ARG A 316 -1.16 19.02 16.20
C ARG A 316 -2.57 18.41 16.19
N PRO A 317 -3.62 19.22 15.94
CA PRO A 317 -4.97 18.71 15.70
C PRO A 317 -5.00 17.63 14.61
N LEU A 318 -5.99 16.73 14.69
CA LEU A 318 -6.28 15.77 13.62
C LEU A 318 -6.67 16.57 12.38
N ARG A 319 -6.11 16.26 11.22
CA ARG A 319 -6.38 16.98 9.98
C ARG A 319 -7.11 16.11 8.98
N ILE A 320 -8.29 16.55 8.56
CA ILE A 320 -9.18 15.80 7.68
C ILE A 320 -9.31 16.53 6.34
N ALA A 321 -8.99 15.86 5.23
CA ALA A 321 -9.29 16.36 3.90
C ALA A 321 -10.80 16.21 3.60
N VAL A 322 -11.50 17.35 3.51
CA VAL A 322 -12.95 17.42 3.28
C VAL A 322 -13.22 17.84 1.83
N PRO A 323 -14.03 17.06 1.07
CA PRO A 323 -14.28 17.34 -0.33
C PRO A 323 -15.25 18.52 -0.50
N LYS A 324 -14.91 19.48 -1.35
CA LYS A 324 -15.87 20.50 -1.80
C LYS A 324 -16.81 19.96 -2.89
N GLY A 325 -17.90 20.68 -3.15
CA GLY A 325 -18.85 20.36 -4.21
C GLY A 325 -19.96 19.44 -3.72
N SER A 326 -20.37 18.48 -4.56
CA SER A 326 -21.57 17.66 -4.34
C SER A 326 -21.52 16.76 -3.11
N LEU A 327 -20.33 16.40 -2.62
CA LEU A 327 -20.16 15.55 -1.43
C LEU A 327 -20.15 16.34 -0.11
N PHE A 328 -20.00 17.68 -0.17
CA PHE A 328 -19.67 18.50 1.00
C PHE A 328 -20.72 18.40 2.12
N ALA A 329 -22.00 18.59 1.79
CA ALA A 329 -23.08 18.61 2.78
C ALA A 329 -23.21 17.26 3.52
N ASP A 330 -23.24 16.16 2.78
CA ASP A 330 -23.31 14.81 3.36
C ASP A 330 -22.06 14.47 4.18
N THR A 331 -20.88 14.97 3.76
CA THR A 331 -19.64 14.84 4.55
C THR A 331 -19.73 15.59 5.87
N VAL A 332 -20.24 16.83 5.90
CA VAL A 332 -20.43 17.60 7.13
C VAL A 332 -21.39 16.87 8.07
N GLU A 333 -22.51 16.35 7.56
CA GLU A 333 -23.47 15.57 8.36
C GLU A 333 -22.82 14.31 8.96
N ALA A 334 -22.06 13.56 8.16
CA ALA A 334 -21.37 12.34 8.62
C ALA A 334 -20.33 12.65 9.72
N LEU A 335 -19.54 13.71 9.57
CA LEU A 335 -18.56 14.12 10.57
C LEU A 335 -19.24 14.61 11.87
N ALA A 336 -20.36 15.34 11.75
CA ALA A 336 -21.16 15.75 12.89
C ALA A 336 -21.74 14.55 13.66
N ALA A 337 -22.26 13.56 12.92
CA ALA A 337 -22.79 12.32 13.49
C ALA A 337 -21.71 11.47 14.18
N ALA A 338 -20.46 11.55 13.70
CA ALA A 338 -19.29 10.97 14.36
C ALA A 338 -18.79 11.78 15.58
N GLY A 339 -19.47 12.88 15.94
CA GLY A 339 -19.19 13.69 17.13
C GLY A 339 -18.07 14.72 16.97
N LEU A 340 -17.70 15.08 15.73
CA LEU A 340 -16.75 16.15 15.46
C LEU A 340 -17.42 17.53 15.43
N ASP A 341 -16.65 18.56 15.78
CA ASP A 341 -17.07 19.96 15.76
C ASP A 341 -17.14 20.51 14.33
N THR A 342 -18.32 20.46 13.74
CA THR A 342 -18.57 20.87 12.35
C THR A 342 -19.21 22.24 12.21
N GLU A 343 -19.49 22.95 13.32
CA GLU A 343 -20.05 24.31 13.27
C GLU A 343 -19.24 25.26 12.35
N PRO A 344 -17.89 25.23 12.39
CA PRO A 344 -17.07 26.05 11.48
C PRO A 344 -17.23 25.73 9.99
N LEU A 345 -17.75 24.54 9.63
CA LEU A 345 -17.95 24.13 8.23
C LEU A 345 -19.25 24.65 7.62
N HIS A 346 -20.15 25.25 8.40
CA HIS A 346 -21.38 25.83 7.87
C HIS A 346 -21.15 27.15 7.11
N ASP A 347 -20.07 27.88 7.40
CA ASP A 347 -19.65 29.07 6.67
C ASP A 347 -18.14 29.07 6.38
N VAL A 348 -17.72 28.24 5.43
CA VAL A 348 -16.32 28.09 5.02
C VAL A 348 -15.76 29.35 4.34
N GLY A 349 -16.63 30.18 3.73
CA GLY A 349 -16.20 31.34 2.94
C GLY A 349 -15.12 31.00 1.90
N ARG A 350 -13.94 31.62 2.05
CA ARG A 350 -12.73 31.36 1.22
C ARG A 350 -11.61 30.65 1.99
N HIS A 351 -11.89 30.16 3.19
CA HIS A 351 -10.89 29.49 4.01
C HIS A 351 -10.52 28.13 3.39
N LEU A 352 -9.22 27.88 3.27
CA LEU A 352 -8.69 26.60 2.78
C LEU A 352 -8.49 25.59 3.91
N ILE A 353 -8.25 26.10 5.12
CA ILE A 353 -8.20 25.32 6.36
C ILE A 353 -9.20 25.95 7.32
N VAL A 354 -10.09 25.13 7.87
CA VAL A 354 -11.09 25.52 8.85
C VAL A 354 -10.76 24.82 10.16
N HIS A 355 -10.63 25.59 11.23
CA HIS A 355 -10.23 25.08 12.55
C HIS A 355 -11.46 24.80 13.41
N GLY A 356 -11.63 23.55 13.81
CA GLY A 356 -12.61 23.11 14.81
C GLY A 356 -11.94 22.73 16.13
N ARG A 357 -12.74 22.32 17.12
CA ARG A 357 -12.21 21.90 18.42
C ARG A 357 -11.45 20.57 18.33
N GLY A 358 -10.12 20.65 18.26
CA GLY A 358 -9.23 19.48 18.22
C GLY A 358 -9.10 18.82 16.85
N VAL A 359 -9.65 19.46 15.80
CA VAL A 359 -9.64 18.98 14.42
C VAL A 359 -9.49 20.16 13.45
N ASP A 360 -8.68 19.98 12.42
CA ASP A 360 -8.53 20.89 11.28
C ASP A 360 -9.15 20.25 10.04
N TYR A 361 -9.98 21.01 9.32
CA TYR A 361 -10.58 20.57 8.06
C TYR A 361 -9.88 21.26 6.88
N VAL A 362 -9.27 20.47 5.99
CA VAL A 362 -8.64 20.96 4.76
C VAL A 362 -9.64 20.83 3.63
N ILE A 363 -10.08 21.95 3.09
CA ILE A 363 -11.11 21.97 2.04
C ILE A 363 -10.46 21.77 0.69
N VAL A 364 -10.69 20.63 0.05
CA VAL A 364 -10.00 20.21 -1.18
C VAL A 364 -10.96 19.79 -2.28
N ARG A 365 -10.48 19.76 -3.55
CA ARG A 365 -11.21 19.04 -4.60
C ARG A 365 -11.18 17.53 -4.28
N PRO A 366 -12.25 16.78 -4.58
CA PRO A 366 -12.25 15.32 -4.40
C PRO A 366 -11.05 14.62 -5.06
N THR A 367 -10.66 15.08 -6.26
CA THR A 367 -9.51 14.55 -7.03
C THR A 367 -8.16 14.82 -6.37
N ASP A 368 -8.07 15.85 -5.51
CA ASP A 368 -6.82 16.25 -4.86
C ASP A 368 -6.69 15.62 -3.47
N ALA A 369 -7.81 15.22 -2.84
CA ALA A 369 -7.83 14.64 -1.50
C ALA A 369 -6.86 13.44 -1.31
N PRO A 370 -6.75 12.48 -2.26
CA PRO A 370 -5.78 11.40 -2.16
C PRO A 370 -4.34 11.89 -2.01
N ALA A 371 -3.93 12.88 -2.80
CA ALA A 371 -2.57 13.42 -2.76
C ALA A 371 -2.26 14.15 -1.44
N PHE A 372 -3.24 14.88 -0.89
CA PHE A 372 -3.10 15.54 0.42
C PHE A 372 -2.84 14.53 1.54
N VAL A 373 -3.56 13.40 1.54
CA VAL A 373 -3.38 12.36 2.56
C VAL A 373 -2.08 11.59 2.34
N ALA A 374 -1.79 11.18 1.10
CA ALA A 374 -0.59 10.40 0.77
C ALA A 374 0.73 11.14 1.04
N SER A 375 0.70 12.48 1.00
CA SER A 375 1.87 13.34 1.21
C SER A 375 1.95 13.92 2.63
N GLY A 376 1.09 13.48 3.57
CA GLY A 376 1.07 13.98 4.95
C GLY A 376 0.46 15.37 5.14
N GLY A 377 -0.15 15.93 4.10
CA GLY A 377 -0.90 17.19 4.16
C GLY A 377 -2.17 17.10 4.99
N ALA A 378 -2.76 15.90 5.12
CA ALA A 378 -3.86 15.53 6.01
C ALA A 378 -3.66 14.09 6.54
N ASP A 379 -4.22 13.75 7.70
CA ASP A 379 -4.09 12.41 8.31
C ASP A 379 -5.07 11.41 7.68
N CYS A 380 -6.25 11.89 7.32
CA CYS A 380 -7.30 11.13 6.67
C CYS A 380 -8.14 12.03 5.75
N GLY A 381 -9.02 11.44 4.95
CA GLY A 381 -9.80 12.19 3.98
C GLY A 381 -11.09 11.50 3.56
N ILE A 382 -11.93 12.28 2.87
CA ILE A 382 -13.17 11.80 2.24
C ILE A 382 -13.18 12.24 0.77
N CYS A 383 -13.39 11.30 -0.15
CA CYS A 383 -13.65 11.58 -1.55
C CYS A 383 -14.40 10.41 -2.20
N GLY A 384 -14.78 10.54 -3.47
CA GLY A 384 -15.38 9.43 -4.20
C GLY A 384 -14.35 8.33 -4.48
N ARG A 385 -14.81 7.07 -4.53
CA ARG A 385 -13.99 5.92 -4.95
C ARG A 385 -13.30 6.15 -6.29
N ASP A 386 -13.94 6.89 -7.19
CA ASP A 386 -13.39 7.30 -8.48
C ASP A 386 -12.07 8.06 -8.33
N SER A 387 -12.01 8.99 -7.38
CA SER A 387 -10.83 9.81 -7.13
C SER A 387 -9.70 8.97 -6.53
N LEU A 388 -10.00 7.97 -5.69
CA LEU A 388 -9.00 7.07 -5.10
C LEU A 388 -8.39 6.14 -6.15
N VAL A 389 -9.24 5.44 -6.90
CA VAL A 389 -8.81 4.51 -7.95
C VAL A 389 -8.04 5.25 -9.04
N GLU A 390 -8.54 6.41 -9.47
CA GLU A 390 -7.84 7.21 -10.48
C GLU A 390 -6.52 7.80 -9.95
N ALA A 391 -6.42 8.14 -8.66
CA ALA A 391 -5.17 8.63 -8.09
C ALA A 391 -4.08 7.55 -8.07
N GLY A 392 -4.44 6.28 -7.83
CA GLY A 392 -3.52 5.14 -7.82
C GLY A 392 -2.41 5.29 -6.77
N LEU A 393 -2.75 5.83 -5.60
CA LEU A 393 -1.84 6.06 -4.49
C LEU A 393 -2.03 5.00 -3.41
N ASP A 394 -0.97 4.68 -2.69
CA ASP A 394 -0.98 3.77 -1.54
C ASP A 394 -1.72 4.40 -0.35
N LEU A 395 -3.03 4.15 -0.29
CA LEU A 395 -3.97 4.68 0.70
C LEU A 395 -4.91 3.56 1.15
N VAL A 396 -5.26 3.56 2.43
CA VAL A 396 -6.14 2.56 3.01
C VAL A 396 -7.59 3.03 2.92
N GLN A 397 -8.44 2.27 2.24
CA GLN A 397 -9.87 2.51 2.16
C GLN A 397 -10.58 1.90 3.37
N LEU A 398 -11.00 2.74 4.31
CA LEU A 398 -11.48 2.30 5.61
C LEU A 398 -12.98 2.01 5.61
N ILE A 399 -13.80 2.87 5.00
CA ILE A 399 -15.27 2.78 5.06
C ILE A 399 -15.93 3.28 3.77
N ASP A 400 -16.97 2.57 3.33
CA ASP A 400 -17.99 3.10 2.42
C ASP A 400 -19.02 3.93 3.20
N LEU A 401 -19.07 5.24 2.95
CA LEU A 401 -19.97 6.14 3.67
C LEU A 401 -21.42 6.06 3.18
N GLY A 402 -21.69 5.36 2.07
CA GLY A 402 -23.05 5.07 1.59
C GLY A 402 -23.76 6.23 0.87
N TYR A 403 -23.13 7.39 0.70
CA TYR A 403 -23.66 8.51 -0.08
C TYR A 403 -22.79 8.84 -1.29
N GLY A 404 -23.23 9.79 -2.13
CA GLY A 404 -22.50 10.17 -3.33
C GLY A 404 -22.50 9.10 -4.43
N ALA A 405 -23.55 8.26 -4.47
CA ALA A 405 -23.65 7.15 -5.41
C ALA A 405 -23.63 7.62 -6.88
N CYS A 406 -22.72 7.03 -7.65
CA CYS A 406 -22.57 7.23 -9.08
C CYS A 406 -21.98 5.98 -9.73
N ARG A 407 -22.00 5.91 -11.06
CA ARG A 407 -21.38 4.81 -11.80
C ARG A 407 -20.56 5.30 -12.97
N PHE A 408 -19.49 4.60 -13.28
CA PHE A 408 -18.78 4.75 -14.53
C PHE A 408 -19.42 3.91 -15.60
N VAL A 409 -19.48 4.45 -16.80
CA VAL A 409 -20.06 3.79 -17.96
C VAL A 409 -19.15 3.95 -19.15
N VAL A 410 -19.20 2.95 -20.02
CA VAL A 410 -18.76 3.10 -21.39
C VAL A 410 -19.96 3.61 -22.19
N ALA A 411 -19.76 4.65 -22.99
CA ALA A 411 -20.79 5.18 -23.86
C ALA A 411 -20.28 5.44 -25.28
N GLU A 412 -21.17 5.33 -26.26
CA GLU A 412 -20.89 5.59 -27.68
C GLU A 412 -22.00 6.43 -28.31
N PRO A 413 -21.76 7.10 -29.45
CA PRO A 413 -22.79 7.88 -30.13
C PRO A 413 -23.98 7.01 -30.54
N ALA A 414 -25.19 7.41 -30.18
CA ALA A 414 -26.41 6.69 -30.52
C ALA A 414 -26.58 6.60 -32.03
N SER A 415 -26.24 7.67 -32.76
CA SER A 415 -26.25 7.71 -34.22
C SER A 415 -25.27 6.74 -34.90
N ALA A 416 -24.24 6.29 -34.18
CA ALA A 416 -23.17 5.43 -34.70
C ALA A 416 -23.02 4.12 -33.90
N LYS A 417 -24.12 3.64 -33.31
CA LYS A 417 -24.13 2.44 -32.48
C LYS A 417 -23.49 1.24 -33.22
N GLY A 418 -22.54 0.57 -32.57
CA GLY A 418 -21.75 -0.56 -33.12
C GLY A 418 -20.60 -0.17 -34.05
N ALA A 419 -20.40 1.12 -34.37
CA ALA A 419 -19.27 1.57 -35.19
C ALA A 419 -17.93 1.34 -34.47
N ALA A 420 -17.90 1.44 -33.15
CA ALA A 420 -16.70 1.18 -32.35
C ALA A 420 -16.23 -0.28 -32.49
N ASP A 421 -17.16 -1.24 -32.48
CA ASP A 421 -16.83 -2.67 -32.62
C ASP A 421 -16.32 -2.98 -34.04
N ALA A 422 -16.92 -2.36 -35.06
CA ALA A 422 -16.43 -2.46 -36.44
C ALA A 422 -15.02 -1.84 -36.60
N ALA A 423 -14.78 -0.72 -35.91
CA ALA A 423 -13.47 -0.07 -35.93
C ALA A 423 -12.40 -0.90 -35.19
N TYR A 424 -12.78 -1.56 -34.09
CA TYR A 424 -11.93 -2.55 -33.41
C TYR A 424 -11.57 -3.71 -34.32
N ALA A 425 -12.56 -4.34 -34.97
CA ALA A 425 -12.33 -5.46 -35.90
C ALA A 425 -11.36 -5.11 -37.04
N ARG A 426 -11.33 -3.82 -37.45
CA ARG A 426 -10.43 -3.34 -38.52
C ARG A 426 -9.05 -2.90 -38.01
N ARG A 427 -8.97 -2.20 -36.88
CA ARG A 427 -7.72 -1.58 -36.37
C ARG A 427 -7.00 -2.44 -35.34
N GLY A 428 -7.70 -3.34 -34.68
CA GLY A 428 -7.22 -4.05 -33.49
C GLY A 428 -7.27 -3.21 -32.21
N SER A 429 -7.76 -1.97 -32.24
CA SER A 429 -7.91 -1.10 -31.07
C SER A 429 -9.16 -0.20 -31.13
N ILE A 430 -9.67 0.16 -29.95
CA ILE A 430 -10.73 1.17 -29.75
C ILE A 430 -10.11 2.44 -29.19
N ARG A 431 -10.43 3.60 -29.76
CA ARG A 431 -10.04 4.90 -29.19
C ARG A 431 -11.07 5.34 -28.18
N VAL A 432 -10.63 5.76 -27.00
CA VAL A 432 -11.51 6.08 -25.87
C VAL A 432 -11.13 7.42 -25.27
N SER A 433 -12.06 8.37 -25.27
CA SER A 433 -11.86 9.64 -24.55
C SER A 433 -12.30 9.51 -23.09
N THR A 434 -11.49 10.02 -22.17
CA THR A 434 -11.80 9.96 -20.73
C THR A 434 -11.00 11.00 -19.93
N LYS A 435 -11.49 11.42 -18.76
CA LYS A 435 -10.67 12.08 -17.73
C LYS A 435 -10.01 11.11 -16.75
N TYR A 436 -10.30 9.82 -16.89
CA TYR A 436 -9.94 8.76 -15.95
C TYR A 436 -9.14 7.65 -16.64
N PRO A 437 -7.91 7.94 -17.09
CA PRO A 437 -7.11 6.98 -17.85
C PRO A 437 -6.84 5.68 -17.07
N ARG A 438 -6.60 5.71 -15.76
CA ARG A 438 -6.33 4.47 -14.99
C ARG A 438 -7.57 3.59 -14.89
N ILE A 439 -8.73 4.16 -14.54
CA ILE A 439 -10.00 3.43 -14.49
C ILE A 439 -10.34 2.85 -15.86
N THR A 440 -10.14 3.65 -16.91
CA THR A 440 -10.42 3.24 -18.29
C THR A 440 -9.51 2.10 -18.73
N GLN A 441 -8.20 2.21 -18.49
CA GLN A 441 -7.24 1.15 -18.84
C GLN A 441 -7.58 -0.15 -18.11
N ALA A 442 -7.82 -0.09 -16.80
CA ALA A 442 -8.17 -1.26 -16.00
C ALA A 442 -9.43 -1.98 -16.49
N TYR A 443 -10.45 -1.22 -16.93
CA TYR A 443 -11.66 -1.80 -17.51
C TYR A 443 -11.38 -2.55 -18.81
N TYR A 444 -10.64 -1.94 -19.74
CA TYR A 444 -10.35 -2.51 -21.05
C TYR A 444 -9.41 -3.73 -20.97
N ASP A 445 -8.41 -3.68 -20.07
CA ASP A 445 -7.54 -4.82 -19.78
C ASP A 445 -8.36 -6.01 -19.24
N ARG A 446 -9.30 -5.75 -18.32
CA ARG A 446 -10.15 -6.79 -17.72
C ARG A 446 -11.01 -7.52 -18.75
N ILE A 447 -11.52 -6.82 -19.76
CA ILE A 447 -12.33 -7.44 -20.83
C ILE A 447 -11.49 -7.95 -22.01
N GLY A 448 -10.15 -7.83 -21.95
CA GLY A 448 -9.24 -8.30 -22.99
C GLY A 448 -9.34 -7.51 -24.30
N VAL A 449 -9.68 -6.21 -24.24
CA VAL A 449 -9.84 -5.35 -25.42
C VAL A 449 -8.76 -4.27 -25.40
N GLN A 450 -8.00 -4.19 -26.49
CA GLN A 450 -6.97 -3.15 -26.62
C GLN A 450 -7.62 -1.77 -26.85
N ALA A 451 -7.29 -0.81 -25.98
CA ALA A 451 -7.79 0.56 -26.05
C ALA A 451 -6.66 1.59 -26.17
N ASP A 452 -6.84 2.55 -27.09
CA ASP A 452 -6.00 3.74 -27.22
C ASP A 452 -6.69 4.90 -26.46
N ILE A 453 -6.16 5.24 -25.29
CA ILE A 453 -6.77 6.22 -24.39
C ILE A 453 -6.37 7.65 -24.79
N VAL A 454 -7.38 8.52 -24.92
CA VAL A 454 -7.23 9.96 -25.13
C VAL A 454 -7.68 10.70 -23.88
N THR A 455 -6.72 11.24 -23.13
CA THR A 455 -7.03 11.94 -21.86
C THR A 455 -7.55 13.36 -22.11
N LEU A 456 -8.72 13.66 -21.56
CA LEU A 456 -9.37 14.98 -21.59
C LEU A 456 -9.62 15.47 -20.16
N HIS A 457 -9.64 16.78 -19.94
CA HIS A 457 -9.87 17.36 -18.60
C HIS A 457 -11.33 17.79 -18.36
N GLY A 458 -12.17 17.74 -19.40
CA GLY A 458 -13.58 18.11 -19.38
C GLY A 458 -14.20 17.98 -20.77
N ASN A 459 -15.54 18.02 -20.85
CA ASN A 459 -16.33 17.87 -22.09
C ASN A 459 -15.94 16.61 -22.88
N ILE A 460 -15.97 15.46 -22.20
CA ILE A 460 -15.47 14.19 -22.75
C ILE A 460 -16.35 13.74 -23.92
N GLU A 461 -17.64 14.08 -23.87
CA GLU A 461 -18.65 13.83 -24.90
C GLU A 461 -18.28 14.42 -26.26
N LEU A 462 -17.45 15.48 -26.28
CA LEU A 462 -16.98 16.11 -27.50
C LEU A 462 -16.04 15.19 -28.30
N GLY A 463 -15.37 14.24 -27.64
CA GLY A 463 -14.41 13.32 -28.25
C GLY A 463 -15.00 12.57 -29.44
N PRO A 464 -16.08 11.78 -29.26
CA PRO A 464 -16.76 11.13 -30.37
C PRO A 464 -17.36 12.09 -31.40
N MET A 465 -17.90 13.24 -30.96
CA MET A 465 -18.57 14.21 -31.85
C MET A 465 -17.62 14.78 -32.92
N VAL A 466 -16.34 14.95 -32.60
CA VAL A 466 -15.33 15.48 -33.53
C VAL A 466 -14.45 14.38 -34.15
N GLY A 467 -14.76 13.11 -33.89
CA GLY A 467 -14.01 11.96 -34.40
C GLY A 467 -12.67 11.71 -33.71
N LEU A 468 -12.46 12.23 -32.50
CA LEU A 468 -11.25 12.01 -31.70
C LEU A 468 -11.21 10.58 -31.12
N SER A 469 -12.35 10.06 -30.70
CA SER A 469 -12.49 8.71 -30.12
C SER A 469 -13.75 8.01 -30.62
N ASP A 470 -13.82 6.69 -30.48
CA ASP A 470 -15.01 5.91 -30.85
C ASP A 470 -15.98 5.79 -29.67
N ARG A 471 -15.44 5.71 -28.45
CA ARG A 471 -16.19 5.64 -27.20
C ARG A 471 -15.70 6.67 -26.20
N ILE A 472 -16.47 6.84 -25.12
CA ILE A 472 -16.03 7.52 -23.92
C ILE A 472 -16.15 6.60 -22.71
N VAL A 473 -15.34 6.89 -21.69
CA VAL A 473 -15.54 6.37 -20.34
C VAL A 473 -15.64 7.55 -19.39
N ASP A 474 -16.80 7.70 -18.75
CA ASP A 474 -17.04 8.78 -17.79
C ASP A 474 -18.00 8.35 -16.66
N ILE A 475 -17.99 9.15 -15.59
CA ILE A 475 -18.85 9.02 -14.44
C ILE A 475 -20.22 9.65 -14.70
N THR A 476 -21.29 8.98 -14.26
CA THR A 476 -22.65 9.47 -14.39
C THR A 476 -23.50 9.11 -13.18
N ALA A 477 -24.35 10.04 -12.76
CA ALA A 477 -25.35 9.82 -11.71
C ALA A 477 -26.73 9.55 -12.33
N THR A 478 -27.23 10.48 -13.15
CA THR A 478 -28.58 10.44 -13.75
C THR A 478 -28.60 10.12 -15.24
N GLY A 479 -27.44 10.10 -15.92
CA GLY A 479 -27.34 9.91 -17.37
C GLY A 479 -27.79 11.11 -18.21
N THR A 480 -28.10 12.26 -17.61
CA THR A 480 -28.63 13.43 -18.35
C THR A 480 -27.63 13.97 -19.36
N THR A 481 -26.37 14.18 -18.96
CA THR A 481 -25.31 14.69 -19.85
C THR A 481 -25.09 13.78 -21.06
N LEU A 482 -25.13 12.46 -20.88
CA LEU A 482 -24.99 11.50 -21.98
C LEU A 482 -26.15 11.63 -22.98
N ARG A 483 -27.39 11.68 -22.48
CA ARG A 483 -28.59 11.81 -23.31
C ARG A 483 -28.62 13.13 -24.10
N GLU A 484 -28.17 14.22 -23.49
CA GLU A 484 -28.11 15.54 -24.13
C GLU A 484 -27.07 15.62 -25.25
N ASN A 485 -26.07 14.73 -25.26
CA ASN A 485 -24.98 14.70 -26.23
C ASN A 485 -25.04 13.49 -27.19
N ASP A 486 -26.22 12.88 -27.38
CA ASP A 486 -26.43 11.71 -28.25
C ASP A 486 -25.57 10.50 -27.89
N LEU A 487 -25.35 10.23 -26.60
CA LEU A 487 -24.57 9.08 -26.13
C LEU A 487 -25.47 8.01 -25.50
N VAL A 488 -25.24 6.75 -25.88
CA VAL A 488 -25.88 5.56 -25.29
C VAL A 488 -24.86 4.74 -24.52
N ILE A 489 -25.27 4.29 -23.34
CA ILE A 489 -24.46 3.40 -22.49
C ILE A 489 -24.38 2.03 -23.17
N VAL A 490 -23.16 1.50 -23.28
CA VAL A 490 -22.90 0.15 -23.81
C VAL A 490 -22.45 -0.81 -22.73
N ASP A 491 -21.83 -0.31 -21.66
CA ASP A 491 -21.42 -1.15 -20.53
C ASP A 491 -21.26 -0.33 -19.23
N GLU A 492 -21.27 -1.03 -18.10
CA GLU A 492 -20.96 -0.48 -16.77
C GLU A 492 -19.53 -0.84 -16.35
N VAL A 493 -18.77 0.15 -15.89
CA VAL A 493 -17.35 -0.01 -15.57
C VAL A 493 -17.15 -0.27 -14.07
N LEU A 494 -17.72 0.61 -13.24
CA LEU A 494 -17.46 0.69 -11.80
C LEU A 494 -18.58 1.42 -11.07
N LYS A 495 -19.02 0.92 -9.90
CA LYS A 495 -19.89 1.67 -8.98
C LYS A 495 -19.06 2.46 -7.98
N CYS A 496 -19.41 3.71 -7.76
CA CYS A 496 -18.69 4.66 -6.92
C CYS A 496 -19.60 5.24 -5.84
N SER A 497 -19.02 5.44 -4.66
CA SER A 497 -19.61 6.12 -3.51
C SER A 497 -18.51 6.86 -2.75
N ALA A 498 -18.89 7.70 -1.79
CA ALA A 498 -17.93 8.38 -0.92
C ALA A 498 -17.21 7.37 0.01
N ARG A 499 -15.90 7.53 0.11
CA ARG A 499 -15.00 6.69 0.91
C ARG A 499 -14.34 7.52 2.00
N PHE A 500 -14.26 6.97 3.20
CA PHE A 500 -13.32 7.45 4.22
C PHE A 500 -12.02 6.66 4.10
N PHE A 501 -10.89 7.37 4.03
CA PHE A 501 -9.58 6.77 3.79
C PHE A 501 -8.48 7.48 4.58
N ALA A 502 -7.34 6.82 4.76
CA ALA A 502 -6.18 7.37 5.46
C ALA A 502 -4.86 6.90 4.83
N SER A 503 -3.76 7.56 5.16
CA SER A 503 -2.44 7.04 4.83
C SER A 503 -2.14 5.81 5.70
N PRO A 504 -1.34 4.85 5.20
CA PRO A 504 -0.98 3.67 5.99
C PRO A 504 -0.28 4.04 7.31
N ALA A 505 0.56 5.09 7.31
CA ALA A 505 1.18 5.61 8.52
C ALA A 505 0.16 6.15 9.54
N SER A 506 -0.84 6.92 9.07
CA SER A 506 -1.83 7.55 9.96
C SER A 506 -2.73 6.52 10.65
N ILE A 507 -3.27 5.56 9.91
CA ILE A 507 -4.14 4.52 10.51
C ILE A 507 -3.38 3.63 11.51
N ARG A 508 -2.07 3.42 11.30
CA ARG A 508 -1.22 2.59 12.16
C ARG A 508 -0.67 3.34 13.37
N CYS A 509 -0.37 4.64 13.23
CA CYS A 509 0.27 5.40 14.29
C CYS A 509 -0.68 6.28 15.11
N ASP A 510 -1.77 6.74 14.52
CA ASP A 510 -2.69 7.70 15.14
C ASP A 510 -4.02 7.05 15.56
N GLU A 511 -4.21 6.88 16.87
CA GLU A 511 -5.44 6.34 17.45
C GLU A 511 -6.67 7.17 17.09
N ARG A 512 -6.52 8.49 16.89
CA ARG A 512 -7.64 9.38 16.55
C ARG A 512 -8.26 9.01 15.19
N VAL A 513 -7.46 8.52 14.26
CA VAL A 513 -7.93 8.05 12.94
C VAL A 513 -8.73 6.76 13.09
N ARG A 514 -8.25 5.81 13.91
CA ARG A 514 -8.97 4.56 14.20
C ARG A 514 -10.29 4.81 14.94
N ASP A 515 -10.29 5.69 15.94
CA ASP A 515 -11.50 6.08 16.67
C ASP A 515 -12.54 6.72 15.75
N LEU A 516 -12.09 7.63 14.88
CA LEU A 516 -12.97 8.27 13.91
C LEU A 516 -13.55 7.23 12.93
N THR A 517 -12.74 6.26 12.50
CA THR A 517 -13.19 5.13 11.68
C THR A 517 -14.34 4.39 12.38
N ALA A 518 -14.14 3.99 13.63
CA ALA A 518 -15.16 3.26 14.39
C ALA A 518 -16.46 4.08 14.56
N LYS A 519 -16.35 5.38 14.82
CA LYS A 519 -17.50 6.29 14.97
C LYS A 519 -18.27 6.49 13.66
N LEU A 520 -17.55 6.70 12.55
CA LEU A 520 -18.17 6.83 11.23
C LEU A 520 -18.90 5.54 10.83
N ALA A 521 -18.30 4.37 11.07
CA ALA A 521 -18.92 3.09 10.82
C ALA A 521 -20.23 2.91 11.63
N ALA A 522 -20.22 3.28 12.91
CA ALA A 522 -21.39 3.21 13.78
C ALA A 522 -22.50 4.22 13.40
N SER A 523 -22.12 5.37 12.82
CA SER A 523 -23.05 6.44 12.43
C SER A 523 -23.73 6.23 11.07
N ARG A 524 -23.33 5.19 10.33
CA ARG A 524 -23.86 4.91 8.99
C ARG A 524 -25.37 4.65 9.10
N LYS A 525 -26.17 5.51 8.49
CA LYS A 525 -27.61 5.25 8.31
C LYS A 525 -27.75 3.99 7.44
N ALA A 526 -28.50 3.01 7.94
CA ALA A 526 -28.77 1.74 7.25
C ALA A 526 -29.51 1.96 5.93
#